data_AF-A0A7W5INF7-F1
#
_entry.id   AF-A0A7W5INF7-F1
#
_cell.length_a   1.000
_cell.length_b   1.000
_cell.length_c   1.000
_cell.angle_alpha   90.00
_cell.angle_beta   90.00
_cell.angle_gamma   90.00
#
_symmetry.space_group_name_H-M   'P 1'
#
loop_
_entity.id
_entity.type
_entity.pdbx_description
1 polymer ?
#
loop_
_entity_poly.entity_id
_entity_poly.type
_entity_poly.pdbx_seq_one_letter_code
_entity_poly.pdbx_strand_id
1 'polypeptide(L)'
;MAVATQPIPNRLTAKKIHADMQRAGASNYELGVLYRALLRRRLWKTQAEMAAFLGTTPTYVSRLVSFAEIPEAVVEAVGGADKITFRVANLLLCVIESLGSATVQARARRAKNLGYSAIDDVLEFIVADREPAPKNSVVKVRLSRDKETLRIDVPRLDRLIPHLPRLESVIATAIAVFEANLANDADAASLSRFEHVRKIVDDAQIHADVGLDKSEGAPL
;
A
#
# COMPACT_ATOMS: atom_id res chain seq x y z
N MET A 1 21.65 11.63 -9.53
CA MET A 1 22.64 12.55 -8.95
C MET A 1 23.89 12.69 -9.84
N ALA A 2 23.86 13.53 -10.87
CA ALA A 2 25.00 13.68 -11.79
C ALA A 2 25.27 15.12 -12.27
N VAL A 3 25.08 16.13 -11.40
CA VAL A 3 25.33 17.55 -11.78
C VAL A 3 26.58 18.13 -11.09
N ALA A 4 27.25 17.40 -10.18
CA ALA A 4 28.17 18.01 -9.22
C ALA A 4 29.68 17.84 -9.47
N THR A 5 30.15 17.55 -10.69
CA THR A 5 31.61 17.42 -10.95
C THR A 5 32.21 18.44 -11.90
N GLN A 6 31.42 19.23 -12.63
CA GLN A 6 31.99 20.32 -13.42
C GLN A 6 32.13 21.59 -12.58
N PRO A 7 33.34 22.19 -12.50
CA PRO A 7 33.48 23.50 -11.89
C PRO A 7 32.63 24.50 -12.68
N ILE A 8 31.78 25.25 -11.97
CA ILE A 8 31.01 26.38 -12.53
C ILE A 8 31.81 27.66 -12.20
N PRO A 9 32.71 28.12 -13.09
CA PRO A 9 33.66 29.18 -12.77
C PRO A 9 33.05 30.58 -12.81
N ASN A 10 31.94 30.77 -13.54
CA ASN A 10 31.36 32.10 -13.77
C ASN A 10 29.84 32.06 -14.00
N ARG A 11 29.22 33.24 -14.00
CA ARG A 11 27.77 33.43 -14.17
C ARG A 11 27.24 32.92 -15.52
N LEU A 12 28.03 33.02 -16.59
CA LEU A 12 27.64 32.55 -17.92
C LEU A 12 27.54 31.03 -17.96
N THR A 13 28.50 30.33 -17.37
CA THR A 13 28.49 28.87 -17.25
C THR A 13 27.30 28.40 -16.40
N ALA A 14 27.02 29.11 -15.30
CA ALA A 14 25.87 28.83 -14.45
C ALA A 14 24.53 29.00 -15.20
N LYS A 15 24.39 30.04 -16.03
CA LYS A 15 23.20 30.24 -16.88
C LYS A 15 23.04 29.15 -17.93
N LYS A 16 24.14 28.69 -18.53
CA LYS A 16 24.13 27.55 -19.46
C LYS A 16 23.67 26.28 -18.77
N ILE A 17 24.26 25.93 -17.62
CA ILE A 17 23.90 24.74 -16.83
C ILE A 17 22.43 24.80 -16.40
N HIS A 18 21.96 25.95 -15.93
CA HIS A 18 20.55 26.15 -15.62
C HIS A 18 19.64 25.84 -16.81
N ALA A 19 19.95 26.38 -18.00
CA ALA A 19 19.17 26.13 -19.20
C ALA A 19 19.25 24.65 -19.66
N ASP A 20 20.42 24.01 -19.52
CA ASP A 20 20.59 22.58 -19.80
C ASP A 20 19.74 21.72 -18.87
N MET A 21 19.74 22.02 -17.56
CA MET A 21 18.92 21.32 -16.56
C MET A 21 17.42 21.49 -16.82
N GLN A 22 16.98 22.71 -17.16
CA GLN A 22 15.58 22.94 -17.53
C GLN A 22 15.17 22.13 -18.77
N ARG A 23 16.03 22.08 -19.80
CA ARG A 23 15.78 21.26 -21.00
C ARG A 23 15.77 19.76 -20.69
N ALA A 24 16.59 19.31 -19.75
CA ALA A 24 16.62 17.93 -19.29
C ALA A 24 15.45 17.56 -18.36
N GLY A 25 14.55 18.50 -18.04
CA GLY A 25 13.41 18.26 -17.16
C GLY A 25 13.80 18.12 -15.69
N ALA A 26 14.88 18.76 -15.25
CA ALA A 26 15.32 18.71 -13.86
C ALA A 26 14.20 19.11 -12.89
N SER A 27 14.12 18.39 -11.78
CA SER A 27 13.14 18.66 -10.74
C SER A 27 13.38 20.02 -10.07
N ASN A 28 12.31 20.57 -9.47
CA ASN A 28 12.38 21.79 -8.68
C ASN A 28 13.41 21.66 -7.53
N TYR A 29 13.50 20.49 -6.91
CA TYR A 29 14.51 20.22 -5.87
C TYR A 29 15.94 20.35 -6.42
N GLU A 30 16.23 19.74 -7.57
CA GLU A 30 17.57 19.79 -8.18
C GLU A 30 17.97 21.20 -8.60
N LEU A 31 17.04 21.98 -9.17
CA LEU A 31 17.25 23.40 -9.46
C LEU A 31 17.53 24.20 -8.18
N GLY A 32 16.82 23.89 -7.10
CA GLY A 32 17.07 24.45 -5.77
C GLY A 32 18.47 24.17 -5.25
N VAL A 33 18.93 22.92 -5.38
CA VAL A 33 20.28 22.49 -4.99
C VAL A 33 21.33 23.25 -5.80
N LEU A 34 21.12 23.39 -7.11
CA LEU A 34 21.98 24.21 -7.98
C LEU A 34 22.03 25.67 -7.47
N TYR A 35 20.89 26.32 -7.27
CA TYR A 35 20.83 27.72 -6.85
C TYR A 35 21.52 27.95 -5.52
N ARG A 36 21.29 27.06 -4.54
CA ARG A 36 21.97 27.12 -3.24
C ARG A 36 23.49 26.99 -3.38
N ALA A 37 23.97 26.10 -4.25
CA ALA A 37 25.40 25.94 -4.51
C ALA A 37 26.00 27.19 -5.18
N LEU A 38 25.30 27.77 -6.15
CA LEU A 38 25.72 29.00 -6.85
C LEU A 38 25.78 30.22 -5.92
N LEU A 39 24.81 30.36 -5.01
CA LEU A 39 24.82 31.40 -3.97
C LEU A 39 25.97 31.22 -2.98
N ARG A 40 26.25 29.98 -2.54
CA ARG A 40 27.38 29.68 -1.65
C ARG A 40 28.73 30.03 -2.29
N ARG A 41 28.85 29.86 -3.60
CA ARG A 41 30.04 30.28 -4.38
C ARG A 41 30.13 31.80 -4.60
N ARG A 42 29.18 32.58 -4.09
CA ARG A 42 29.09 34.04 -4.23
C ARG A 42 29.12 34.51 -5.68
N LEU A 43 28.64 33.68 -6.61
CA LEU A 43 28.50 34.09 -8.01
C LEU A 43 27.48 35.24 -8.13
N TRP A 44 26.47 35.26 -7.26
CA TRP A 44 25.56 36.38 -7.07
C TRP A 44 25.51 36.79 -5.60
N LYS A 45 25.28 38.08 -5.33
CA LYS A 45 25.18 38.60 -3.97
C LYS A 45 23.83 38.29 -3.34
N THR A 46 22.78 38.26 -4.15
CA THR A 46 21.39 38.06 -3.70
C THR A 46 20.62 37.10 -4.61
N GLN A 47 19.55 36.52 -4.09
CA GLN A 47 18.61 35.70 -4.87
C GLN A 47 17.92 36.53 -5.97
N ALA A 48 17.66 37.81 -5.73
CA ALA A 48 17.06 38.72 -6.72
C ALA A 48 17.98 38.96 -7.92
N GLU A 49 19.28 39.16 -7.67
CA GLU A 49 20.28 39.33 -8.73
C GLU A 49 20.41 38.06 -9.57
N MET A 50 20.41 36.89 -8.92
CA MET A 50 20.40 35.59 -9.61
C MET A 50 19.13 35.43 -10.47
N ALA A 51 17.97 35.73 -9.91
CA ALA A 51 16.69 35.61 -10.60
C ALA A 51 16.64 36.47 -11.87
N ALA A 52 17.02 37.75 -11.76
CA ALA A 52 17.09 38.66 -12.89
C ALA A 52 18.04 38.15 -13.99
N PHE A 53 19.21 37.62 -13.62
CA PHE A 53 20.19 37.13 -14.59
C PHE A 53 19.75 35.84 -15.30
N LEU A 54 19.09 34.95 -14.57
CA LEU A 54 18.57 33.68 -15.08
C LEU A 54 17.23 33.84 -15.83
N GLY A 55 16.58 35.01 -15.77
CA GLY A 55 15.30 35.26 -16.43
C GLY A 55 14.12 34.63 -15.70
N THR A 56 14.17 34.58 -14.36
CA THR A 56 13.12 34.02 -13.50
C THR A 56 12.70 35.02 -12.41
N THR A 57 11.67 34.70 -11.64
CA THR A 57 11.20 35.54 -10.54
C THR A 57 12.01 35.30 -9.25
N PRO A 58 12.23 36.35 -8.42
CA PRO A 58 12.87 36.20 -7.12
C PRO A 58 12.15 35.21 -6.20
N THR A 59 10.80 35.21 -6.21
CA THR A 59 9.98 34.29 -5.42
C THR A 59 10.21 32.83 -5.81
N TYR A 60 10.35 32.54 -7.10
CA TYR A 60 10.63 31.18 -7.58
C TYR A 60 12.01 30.70 -7.11
N VAL A 61 13.05 31.52 -7.28
CA VAL A 61 14.41 31.21 -6.81
C VAL A 61 14.41 30.98 -5.29
N SER A 62 13.76 31.86 -4.54
CA SER A 62 13.66 31.76 -3.08
C SER A 62 13.04 30.44 -2.64
N ARG A 63 11.88 30.06 -3.20
CA ARG A 63 11.22 28.79 -2.89
C ARG A 63 12.11 27.59 -3.22
N LEU A 64 12.75 27.57 -4.40
CA LEU A 64 13.60 26.46 -4.77
C LEU A 64 14.85 26.34 -3.88
N VAL A 65 15.44 27.47 -3.49
CA VAL A 65 16.56 27.47 -2.53
C VAL A 65 16.14 26.87 -1.19
N SER A 66 14.93 27.17 -0.70
CA SER A 66 14.38 26.54 0.51
C SER A 66 14.19 25.03 0.33
N PHE A 67 13.78 24.56 -0.85
CA PHE A 67 13.60 23.12 -1.08
C PHE A 67 14.91 22.34 -0.93
N ALA A 68 16.04 22.97 -1.25
CA ALA A 68 17.37 22.40 -1.04
C ALA A 68 17.78 22.28 0.44
N GLU A 69 16.94 22.70 1.39
CA GLU A 69 17.10 22.44 2.82
C GLU A 69 16.53 21.09 3.24
N ILE A 70 15.70 20.47 2.40
CA ILE A 70 15.15 19.13 2.65
C ILE A 70 16.30 18.11 2.60
N PRO A 71 16.53 17.34 3.69
CA PRO A 71 17.61 16.37 3.74
C PRO A 71 17.46 15.28 2.68
N GLU A 72 18.58 14.83 2.12
CA GLU A 72 18.61 13.80 1.08
C GLU A 72 17.89 12.50 1.49
N ALA A 73 18.02 12.06 2.75
CA ALA A 73 17.31 10.87 3.22
C ALA A 73 15.78 11.02 3.16
N VAL A 74 15.25 12.24 3.25
CA VAL A 74 13.82 12.53 3.07
C VAL A 74 13.45 12.42 1.60
N VAL A 75 14.28 13.00 0.72
CA VAL A 75 14.09 12.93 -0.73
C VAL A 75 14.09 11.48 -1.22
N GLU A 76 15.01 10.66 -0.71
CA GLU A 76 15.04 9.23 -1.01
C GLU A 76 13.80 8.50 -0.48
N ALA A 77 13.38 8.80 0.76
CA ALA A 77 12.22 8.14 1.37
C ALA A 77 10.93 8.42 0.61
N VAL A 78 10.74 9.64 0.08
CA VAL A 78 9.55 9.97 -0.74
C VAL A 78 9.64 9.46 -2.18
N GLY A 79 10.72 8.79 -2.57
CA GLY A 79 10.87 8.19 -3.90
C GLY A 79 11.59 9.07 -4.92
N GLY A 80 12.41 10.03 -4.48
CA GLY A 80 13.31 10.81 -5.33
C GLY A 80 12.92 12.29 -5.53
N ALA A 81 13.81 13.04 -6.18
CA ALA A 81 13.70 14.49 -6.34
C ALA A 81 12.45 14.91 -7.13
N ASP A 82 12.02 14.12 -8.10
CA ASP A 82 10.81 14.37 -8.91
C ASP A 82 9.52 14.36 -8.08
N LYS A 83 9.54 13.70 -6.92
CA LYS A 83 8.39 13.64 -5.99
C LYS A 83 8.31 14.87 -5.10
N ILE A 84 9.34 15.71 -5.07
CA ILE A 84 9.39 16.97 -4.31
C ILE A 84 8.66 18.07 -5.09
N THR A 85 7.33 17.97 -5.09
CA THR A 85 6.45 19.04 -5.60
C THR A 85 6.39 20.21 -4.61
N PHE A 86 5.88 21.36 -5.03
CA PHE A 86 5.69 22.52 -4.13
C PHE A 86 4.91 22.17 -2.87
N ARG A 87 3.84 21.37 -3.01
CA ARG A 87 3.02 20.94 -1.87
C ARG A 87 3.81 20.08 -0.90
N VAL A 88 4.52 19.07 -1.42
CA VAL A 88 5.32 18.14 -0.61
C VAL A 88 6.46 18.88 0.09
N ALA A 89 7.17 19.73 -0.65
CA ALA A 89 8.28 20.50 -0.12
C ALA A 89 7.85 21.45 1.00
N ASN A 90 6.77 22.20 0.82
CA ASN A 90 6.26 23.11 1.84
C ASN A 90 5.87 22.36 3.11
N LEU A 91 5.18 21.22 2.99
CA LEU A 91 4.83 20.38 4.14
C LEU A 91 6.09 19.90 4.87
N LEU A 92 7.07 19.37 4.15
CA LEU A 92 8.34 18.91 4.73
C LEU A 92 9.10 20.05 5.43
N LEU A 93 9.14 21.24 4.84
CA LEU A 93 9.78 22.40 5.46
C LEU A 93 9.09 22.81 6.77
N CYS A 94 7.75 22.84 6.82
CA CYS A 94 7.02 23.09 8.07
C CYS A 94 7.31 22.04 9.14
N VAL A 95 7.46 20.77 8.74
CA VAL A 95 7.79 19.68 9.67
C VAL A 95 9.25 19.78 10.15
N ILE A 96 10.17 20.17 9.27
CA ILE A 96 11.58 20.41 9.63
C ILE A 96 11.70 21.58 10.61
N GLU A 97 10.94 22.65 10.39
CA GLU A 97 10.89 23.81 11.27
C GLU A 97 10.34 23.45 12.67
N SER A 98 9.31 22.60 12.74
CA SER A 98 8.68 22.22 14.00
C SER A 98 9.42 21.13 14.78
N LEU A 99 9.94 20.10 14.10
CA LEU A 99 10.53 18.91 14.73
C LEU A 99 12.06 18.86 14.68
N GLY A 100 12.67 19.75 13.88
CA GLY A 100 14.09 19.74 13.58
C GLY A 100 14.48 18.76 12.48
N SER A 101 15.49 19.15 11.69
CA SER A 101 15.99 18.39 10.54
C SER A 101 16.46 16.98 10.91
N ALA A 102 17.12 16.80 12.06
CA ALA A 102 17.64 15.51 12.50
C ALA A 102 16.52 14.48 12.77
N THR A 103 15.46 14.90 13.46
CA THR A 103 14.28 14.06 13.75
C THR A 103 13.60 13.62 12.46
N VAL A 104 13.37 14.57 11.54
CA VAL A 104 12.76 14.30 10.25
C VAL A 104 13.61 13.32 9.43
N GLN A 105 14.93 13.49 9.44
CA GLN A 105 15.85 12.59 8.74
C GLN A 105 15.81 11.17 9.33
N ALA A 106 15.78 11.04 10.65
CA ALA A 106 15.69 9.74 11.32
C ALA A 106 14.38 9.01 10.97
N ARG A 107 13.25 9.73 11.02
CA ARG A 107 11.94 9.18 10.64
C ARG A 107 11.87 8.79 9.17
N ALA A 108 12.44 9.59 8.27
CA ALA A 108 12.49 9.25 6.85
C ALA A 108 13.29 7.97 6.57
N ARG A 109 14.44 7.78 7.24
CA ARG A 109 15.21 6.53 7.14
C ARG A 109 14.42 5.33 7.65
N ARG A 110 13.73 5.49 8.78
CA ARG A 110 12.87 4.44 9.34
C ARG A 110 11.70 4.12 8.40
N ALA A 111 11.06 5.12 7.80
CA ALA A 111 10.00 4.94 6.81
C ALA A 111 10.47 4.11 5.61
N LYS A 112 11.67 4.43 5.08
CA LYS A 112 12.30 3.68 3.99
C LYS A 112 12.59 2.23 4.39
N ASN A 113 13.13 2.00 5.59
CA ASN A 113 13.42 0.66 6.10
C ASN A 113 12.16 -0.18 6.35
N LEU A 114 11.04 0.46 6.66
CA LEU A 114 9.72 -0.17 6.79
C LEU A 114 9.01 -0.41 5.45
N GLY A 115 9.66 -0.10 4.32
CA GLY A 115 9.14 -0.34 2.98
C GLY A 115 7.99 0.58 2.56
N TYR A 116 7.82 1.76 3.19
CA TYR A 116 6.84 2.73 2.72
C TYR A 116 7.25 3.27 1.34
N SER A 117 6.40 3.06 0.34
CA SER A 117 6.63 3.48 -1.06
C SER A 117 5.66 4.55 -1.54
N ALA A 118 4.49 4.68 -0.90
CA ALA A 118 3.52 5.74 -1.21
C ALA A 118 3.94 7.04 -0.51
N ILE A 119 3.93 8.16 -1.25
CA ILE A 119 4.33 9.47 -0.71
C ILE A 119 3.50 9.83 0.51
N ASP A 120 2.18 9.63 0.47
CA ASP A 120 1.31 9.97 1.59
C ASP A 120 1.61 9.14 2.84
N ASP A 121 1.98 7.86 2.69
CA ASP A 121 2.38 6.99 3.81
C ASP A 121 3.70 7.47 4.42
N VAL A 122 4.67 7.83 3.57
CA VAL A 122 5.96 8.36 4.03
C VAL A 122 5.77 9.70 4.75
N LEU A 123 4.95 10.60 4.20
CA LEU A 123 4.65 11.88 4.82
C LEU A 123 3.90 11.72 6.13
N GLU A 124 2.88 10.86 6.18
CA GLU A 124 2.14 10.57 7.41
C GLU A 124 3.07 10.04 8.51
N PHE A 125 3.98 9.12 8.16
CA PHE A 125 4.96 8.59 9.12
C PHE A 125 5.95 9.65 9.60
N ILE A 126 6.49 10.47 8.70
CA ILE A 126 7.44 11.54 9.04
C ILE A 126 6.78 12.56 9.98
N VAL A 127 5.55 12.97 9.67
CA VAL A 127 4.80 13.99 10.42
C VAL A 127 4.39 13.45 11.79
N ALA A 128 3.72 12.30 11.82
CA ALA A 128 2.98 11.83 12.99
C ALA A 128 3.71 10.76 13.81
N ASP A 129 4.87 10.26 13.35
CA ASP A 129 5.64 9.17 14.00
C ASP A 129 4.84 7.90 14.28
N ARG A 130 3.79 7.69 13.51
CA ARG A 130 2.89 6.56 13.62
C ARG A 130 2.83 5.83 12.30
N GLU A 131 2.59 4.53 12.36
CA GLU A 131 2.34 3.77 11.15
C GLU A 131 1.11 4.33 10.42
N PRO A 132 1.21 4.60 9.10
CA PRO A 132 0.09 5.08 8.32
C PRO A 132 -1.07 4.08 8.40
N ALA A 133 -2.28 4.58 8.62
CA ALA A 133 -3.45 3.74 8.57
C ALA A 133 -3.55 3.10 7.18
N PRO A 134 -3.81 1.79 7.08
CA PRO A 134 -3.88 1.15 5.78
C PRO A 134 -5.07 1.71 4.98
N LYS A 135 -4.80 2.56 3.99
CA LYS A 135 -5.85 3.23 3.21
C LYS A 135 -6.54 2.34 2.19
N ASN A 136 -6.03 1.12 1.91
CA ASN A 136 -6.64 0.10 1.03
C ASN A 136 -6.07 -1.33 1.26
N SER A 137 -5.90 -1.78 2.52
CA SER A 137 -5.34 -3.12 2.81
C SER A 137 -6.38 -4.25 2.78
N VAL A 138 -7.13 -4.39 1.69
CA VAL A 138 -8.04 -5.54 1.61
C VAL A 138 -7.21 -6.78 1.29
N VAL A 139 -6.92 -7.58 2.32
CA VAL A 139 -6.47 -8.96 2.15
C VAL A 139 -7.56 -9.69 1.38
N LYS A 140 -7.22 -10.26 0.22
CA LYS A 140 -8.17 -11.02 -0.58
C LYS A 140 -7.88 -12.50 -0.42
N VAL A 141 -8.86 -13.25 0.06
CA VAL A 141 -8.81 -14.71 0.12
C VAL A 141 -9.67 -15.24 -1.01
N ARG A 142 -9.11 -16.14 -1.83
CA ARG A 142 -9.79 -16.77 -2.97
C ARG A 142 -9.47 -18.25 -3.00
N LEU A 143 -10.45 -19.05 -3.39
CA LEU A 143 -10.18 -20.42 -3.81
C LEU A 143 -9.72 -20.41 -5.27
N SER A 144 -8.65 -21.14 -5.56
CA SER A 144 -8.14 -21.30 -6.93
C SER A 144 -9.12 -22.09 -7.79
N ARG A 145 -8.91 -22.06 -9.12
CA ARG A 145 -9.78 -22.76 -10.08
C ARG A 145 -9.78 -24.28 -9.89
N ASP A 146 -8.69 -24.83 -9.37
CA ASP A 146 -8.52 -26.24 -9.02
C ASP A 146 -9.37 -26.66 -7.79
N LYS A 147 -9.85 -25.70 -7.00
CA LYS A 147 -10.52 -25.90 -5.70
C LYS A 147 -9.66 -26.59 -4.62
N GLU A 148 -8.39 -26.85 -4.90
CA GLU A 148 -7.45 -27.51 -3.99
C GLU A 148 -6.56 -26.50 -3.27
N THR A 149 -6.38 -25.30 -3.85
CA THR A 149 -5.48 -24.29 -3.28
C THR A 149 -6.21 -23.02 -2.84
N LEU A 150 -5.88 -22.55 -1.63
CA LEU A 150 -6.32 -21.26 -1.10
C LEU A 150 -5.27 -20.20 -1.41
N ARG A 151 -5.67 -19.16 -2.16
CA ARG A 151 -4.80 -18.02 -2.49
C ARG A 151 -5.14 -16.84 -1.60
N ILE A 152 -4.13 -16.30 -0.94
CA ILE A 152 -4.22 -15.10 -0.11
C ILE A 152 -3.37 -14.01 -0.74
N ASP A 153 -4.00 -13.00 -1.34
CA ASP A 153 -3.30 -11.82 -1.86
C ASP A 153 -3.19 -10.78 -0.75
N VAL A 154 -1.94 -10.46 -0.36
CA VAL A 154 -1.62 -9.50 0.69
C VAL A 154 -0.74 -8.38 0.12
N PRO A 155 -1.11 -7.10 0.31
CA PRO A 155 -0.38 -5.97 -0.27
C PRO A 155 1.00 -5.73 0.38
N ARG A 156 1.22 -6.25 1.60
CA ARG A 156 2.47 -6.12 2.36
C ARG A 156 2.87 -7.46 2.97
N LEU A 157 3.50 -8.31 2.15
CA LEU A 157 3.92 -9.64 2.55
C LEU A 157 4.97 -9.62 3.67
N ASP A 158 5.84 -8.63 3.67
CA ASP A 158 6.87 -8.35 4.68
C ASP A 158 6.31 -8.28 6.11
N ARG A 159 5.11 -7.74 6.27
CA ARG A 159 4.41 -7.66 7.56
C ARG A 159 3.74 -8.96 7.96
N LEU A 160 3.43 -9.82 7.00
CA LEU A 160 2.77 -11.10 7.25
C LEU A 160 3.76 -12.20 7.62
N ILE A 161 4.97 -12.16 7.07
CA ILE A 161 6.01 -13.19 7.27
C ILE A 161 6.21 -13.55 8.76
N PRO A 162 6.37 -12.59 9.70
CA PRO A 162 6.55 -12.91 11.12
C PRO A 162 5.34 -13.59 11.77
N HIS A 163 4.18 -13.55 11.12
CA HIS A 163 2.91 -14.05 11.63
C HIS A 163 2.39 -15.28 10.85
N LEU A 164 3.14 -15.79 9.87
CA LEU A 164 2.76 -16.97 9.09
C LEU A 164 2.39 -18.19 9.96
N PRO A 165 3.14 -18.54 11.03
CA PRO A 165 2.78 -19.68 11.87
C PRO A 165 1.42 -19.52 12.56
N ARG A 166 1.08 -18.27 12.94
CA ARG A 166 -0.22 -17.97 13.56
C ARG A 166 -1.34 -18.04 12.53
N LEU A 167 -1.12 -17.53 11.32
CA LEU A 167 -2.09 -17.60 10.23
C LEU A 167 -2.38 -19.06 9.88
N GLU A 168 -1.35 -19.89 9.77
CA GLU A 168 -1.46 -21.33 9.52
C GLU A 168 -2.34 -22.02 10.58
N SER A 169 -2.07 -21.77 11.87
CA SER A 169 -2.88 -22.32 12.97
C SER A 169 -4.35 -21.90 12.92
N VAL A 170 -4.63 -20.65 12.55
CA VAL A 170 -6.01 -20.14 12.40
C VAL A 170 -6.70 -20.82 11.22
N ILE A 171 -6.04 -20.95 10.07
CA ILE A 171 -6.59 -21.60 8.87
C ILE A 171 -6.87 -23.08 9.15
N ALA A 172 -5.92 -23.79 9.77
CA ALA A 172 -6.07 -25.19 10.14
C ALA A 172 -7.27 -25.40 11.07
N THR A 173 -7.41 -24.56 12.10
CA THR A 173 -8.56 -24.60 13.01
C THR A 173 -9.87 -24.34 12.28
N ALA A 174 -9.91 -23.34 11.40
CA ALA A 174 -11.12 -23.00 10.64
C ALA A 174 -11.55 -24.13 9.69
N ILE A 175 -10.59 -24.81 9.04
CA ILE A 175 -10.86 -25.98 8.20
C ILE A 175 -11.40 -27.13 9.05
N ALA A 176 -10.77 -27.45 10.18
CA ALA A 176 -11.24 -28.51 11.05
C ALA A 176 -12.67 -28.28 11.57
N VAL A 177 -13.00 -27.04 11.94
CA VAL A 177 -14.37 -26.66 12.34
C VAL A 177 -15.35 -26.79 11.17
N PHE A 178 -14.95 -26.38 9.97
CA PHE A 178 -15.77 -26.52 8.78
C PHE A 178 -16.04 -28.00 8.43
N GLU A 179 -15.02 -28.84 8.45
CA GLU A 179 -15.14 -30.29 8.20
C GLU A 179 -16.04 -30.96 9.23
N ALA A 180 -15.90 -30.62 10.51
CA ALA A 180 -16.77 -31.13 11.57
C ALA A 180 -18.24 -30.72 11.34
N ASN A 181 -18.49 -29.48 10.95
CA ASN A 181 -19.84 -29.02 10.62
C ASN A 181 -20.41 -29.73 9.39
N LEU A 182 -19.59 -29.97 8.36
CA LEU A 182 -20.02 -30.66 7.15
C LEU A 182 -20.36 -32.13 7.41
N ALA A 183 -19.61 -32.79 8.30
CA ALA A 183 -19.91 -34.14 8.76
C ALA A 183 -21.24 -34.18 9.56
N ASN A 184 -21.43 -33.24 10.48
CA ASN A 184 -22.66 -33.14 11.28
C ASN A 184 -23.90 -32.88 10.39
N ASP A 185 -23.78 -32.03 9.37
CA ASP A 185 -24.87 -31.75 8.42
C ASP A 185 -25.16 -32.95 7.50
N ALA A 186 -24.12 -33.70 7.11
CA ALA A 186 -24.28 -34.94 6.33
C ALA A 186 -24.94 -36.06 7.15
N ASP A 187 -24.61 -36.16 8.45
CA ASP A 187 -25.22 -37.11 9.37
C ASP A 187 -26.69 -36.75 9.64
N ALA A 188 -27.00 -35.46 9.83
CA ALA A 188 -28.37 -34.98 9.98
C ALA A 188 -29.23 -35.23 8.72
N ALA A 189 -28.68 -34.99 7.53
CA ALA A 189 -29.35 -35.26 6.26
C ALA A 189 -29.55 -36.76 5.99
N SER A 190 -28.61 -37.60 6.43
CA SER A 190 -28.70 -39.05 6.32
C SER A 190 -29.76 -39.61 7.28
N LEU A 191 -29.79 -39.16 8.53
CA LEU A 191 -30.80 -39.53 9.52
C LEU A 191 -32.23 -39.13 9.07
N SER A 192 -32.39 -37.94 8.47
CA SER A 192 -33.68 -37.49 7.92
C SER A 192 -34.17 -38.38 6.76
N ARG A 193 -33.26 -38.86 5.90
CA ARG A 193 -33.62 -39.83 4.83
C ARG A 193 -34.00 -41.20 5.41
N PHE A 194 -33.32 -41.67 6.44
CA PHE A 194 -33.67 -42.94 7.10
C PHE A 194 -35.02 -42.88 7.82
N GLU A 195 -35.38 -41.76 8.46
CA GLU A 195 -36.72 -41.57 9.04
C GLU A 195 -37.82 -41.51 7.98
N HIS A 196 -37.56 -40.87 6.84
CA HIS A 196 -38.53 -40.80 5.74
C HIS A 196 -38.77 -42.19 5.11
N VAL A 197 -37.70 -42.99 4.93
CA VAL A 197 -37.79 -44.36 4.44
C VAL A 197 -38.49 -45.26 5.46
N ARG A 198 -38.21 -45.12 6.76
CA ARG A 198 -38.91 -45.89 7.81
C ARG A 198 -40.40 -45.60 7.83
N LYS A 199 -40.80 -44.34 7.70
CA LYS A 199 -42.21 -43.93 7.63
C LYS A 199 -42.94 -44.50 6.41
N ILE A 200 -42.27 -44.55 5.25
CA ILE A 200 -42.80 -45.16 4.02
C ILE A 200 -42.98 -46.67 4.18
N VAL A 201 -42.06 -47.35 4.87
CA VAL A 201 -42.15 -48.80 5.15
C VAL A 201 -43.27 -49.08 6.17
N ASP A 202 -43.38 -48.31 7.24
CA ASP A 202 -44.44 -48.44 8.25
C ASP A 202 -45.84 -48.18 7.64
N ASP A 203 -45.99 -47.18 6.77
CA ASP A 203 -47.25 -46.88 6.07
C ASP A 203 -47.62 -47.96 5.02
N ALA A 204 -46.63 -48.60 4.38
CA ALA A 204 -46.86 -49.68 3.43
C ALA A 204 -47.29 -50.99 4.12
N GLN A 205 -46.84 -51.23 5.35
CA GLN A 205 -47.19 -52.43 6.11
C GLN A 205 -48.63 -52.38 6.66
N ILE A 206 -49.20 -51.19 6.83
CA ILE A 206 -50.61 -50.99 7.23
C ILE A 206 -51.58 -51.31 6.09
N HIS A 207 -51.15 -51.20 4.82
CA HIS A 207 -52.01 -51.48 3.65
C HIS A 207 -52.06 -52.95 3.22
N ALA A 208 -51.13 -53.79 3.67
CA ALA A 208 -51.13 -55.22 3.33
C ALA A 208 -52.17 -56.05 4.12
N ASP A 209 -52.77 -55.49 5.17
CA ASP A 209 -53.66 -56.22 6.10
C ASP A 209 -55.17 -55.97 5.89
N VAL A 210 -55.57 -55.22 4.85
CA VAL A 210 -56.99 -54.80 4.64
C VAL A 210 -57.57 -55.30 3.30
N GLY A 211 -56.92 -56.25 2.61
CA GLY A 211 -57.20 -56.52 1.19
C GLY A 211 -57.46 -57.97 0.78
N LEU A 212 -58.26 -58.75 1.52
CA LEU A 212 -58.87 -59.98 0.99
C LEU A 212 -60.36 -60.05 1.36
N ASP A 213 -61.20 -59.42 0.55
CA ASP A 213 -62.57 -59.86 0.33
C ASP A 213 -62.89 -59.80 -1.16
N LYS A 214 -63.08 -60.99 -1.75
CA LYS A 214 -63.63 -61.20 -3.10
C LYS A 214 -64.56 -62.41 -3.07
N SER A 215 -65.84 -62.11 -2.93
CA SER A 215 -66.96 -62.56 -3.76
C SER A 215 -66.87 -63.91 -4.50
N GLU A 216 -67.82 -64.80 -4.21
CA GLU A 216 -68.42 -65.83 -5.09
C GLU A 216 -69.74 -66.27 -4.41
N GLY A 217 -70.91 -66.44 -5.00
CA GLY A 217 -71.44 -66.37 -6.36
C GLY A 217 -72.97 -66.68 -6.29
N ALA A 218 -73.73 -66.23 -7.29
CA ALA A 218 -75.11 -66.72 -7.59
C ALA A 218 -75.04 -68.18 -8.15
N PRO A 219 -76.13 -68.90 -8.57
CA PRO A 219 -77.57 -68.58 -8.67
C PRO A 219 -78.48 -69.70 -8.04
N LEU A 220 -79.80 -69.54 -7.90
CA LEU A 220 -80.91 -69.63 -8.88
C LEU A 220 -82.19 -69.03 -8.28
#